data_AF-A0A1H3SMR9-F1
#
_entry.id   AF-A0A1H3SMR9-F1
#
_cell.length_a   1.000
_cell.length_b   1.000
_cell.length_c   1.000
_cell.angle_alpha   90.00
_cell.angle_beta   90.00
_cell.angle_gamma   90.00
#
_symmetry.space_group_name_H-M   'P 1'
#
loop_
_entity.id
_entity.type
_entity.pdbx_description
1 polymer ?
#
loop_
_entity_poly.entity_id
_entity_poly.type
_entity_poly.pdbx_seq_one_letter_code
_entity_poly.pdbx_strand_id
1 'polypeptide(L)'
;MDKKIFYNIIKKSGKPLVLALILVILGTSFLIGCEAKKEKTLADKLYSYKTKYVGDNSKVGGIVSNLEFPKEYGYKSMEILSKEEPYGLKLYFDGNTNEADIDDFKYDSAILFSLVDNLDYITYIIEENGEEMEIGTLTRDNIDSMTTSILGMKTSELGSSKNKFTKLVEFYKEIESEIKEDKDDTSQIIEYNLNVLAKKNSEADSKNYKNQNEYGDIVKLGEVGLEYILSEFENGNVQDDLKGQIMKDIAIEILGPKNNVENYRELSPTEWYKRLDIIDIVKIEDDSQVFEDKYEELVYKAHYPTKYKKEEDSFTAIALDVKGIYEKDNIIKIYAIVSKNLVVLYDDGKVIDDSGYLMPTVTVYEKKGDAYELIDVIQPRDGSEYAPSIREMCKDKPMMAIKLMNIDHEKINEELRNNVITILKKNGHNNVNMEGF
;
A
#
# COMPACT_ATOMS: atom_id res chain seq x y z
N MET A 1 -5.24 4.43 -6.44
CA MET A 1 -5.64 2.99 -6.45
C MET A 1 -4.42 2.05 -6.50
N ASP A 2 -4.10 1.49 -5.34
CA ASP A 2 -2.90 0.67 -5.12
C ASP A 2 -2.89 -0.64 -5.94
N LYS A 3 -1.76 -0.96 -6.60
CA LYS A 3 -1.60 -2.17 -7.43
C LYS A 3 -1.88 -3.45 -6.63
N LYS A 4 -1.69 -3.39 -5.32
CA LYS A 4 -1.94 -4.48 -4.37
C LYS A 4 -3.43 -4.79 -4.23
N ILE A 5 -4.29 -3.76 -4.21
CA ILE A 5 -5.74 -3.89 -4.12
C ILE A 5 -6.29 -4.51 -5.40
N PHE A 6 -5.90 -3.99 -6.57
CA PHE A 6 -6.31 -4.55 -7.86
C PHE A 6 -5.83 -6.00 -8.07
N TYR A 7 -4.60 -6.31 -7.68
CA TYR A 7 -4.05 -7.67 -7.74
C TYR A 7 -4.73 -8.62 -6.76
N ASN A 8 -5.13 -8.15 -5.57
CA ASN A 8 -5.83 -8.96 -4.58
C ASN A 8 -7.29 -9.25 -4.98
N ILE A 9 -8.00 -8.30 -5.61
CA ILE A 9 -9.35 -8.53 -6.17
C ILE A 9 -9.32 -9.65 -7.22
N ILE A 10 -8.35 -9.61 -8.14
CA ILE A 10 -8.16 -10.65 -9.17
C ILE A 10 -7.78 -12.01 -8.55
N LYS A 11 -6.98 -12.01 -7.47
CA LYS A 11 -6.48 -13.23 -6.82
C LYS A 11 -7.48 -13.91 -5.87
N LYS A 12 -8.38 -13.15 -5.23
CA LYS A 12 -9.34 -13.63 -4.22
C LYS A 12 -10.58 -14.31 -4.82
N SER A 13 -10.88 -14.06 -6.10
CA SER A 13 -12.03 -14.64 -6.84
C SER A 13 -11.93 -16.14 -7.14
N GLY A 14 -10.94 -16.85 -6.59
CA GLY A 14 -10.59 -18.28 -6.73
C GLY A 14 -11.63 -19.25 -7.30
N LYS A 15 -12.00 -19.08 -8.57
CA LYS A 15 -12.88 -19.99 -9.31
C LYS A 15 -12.35 -20.10 -10.75
N PRO A 16 -11.72 -21.23 -11.14
CA PRO A 16 -11.38 -21.54 -12.53
C PRO A 16 -12.62 -21.70 -13.45
N LEU A 17 -13.80 -21.28 -13.00
CA LEU A 17 -15.07 -21.33 -13.73
C LEU A 17 -15.30 -20.09 -14.62
N VAL A 18 -14.71 -18.93 -14.28
CA VAL A 18 -14.93 -17.67 -15.03
C VAL A 18 -14.25 -17.71 -16.41
N LEU A 19 -13.03 -18.26 -16.48
CA LEU A 19 -12.33 -18.51 -17.75
C LEU A 19 -13.03 -19.56 -18.63
N ALA A 20 -13.76 -20.51 -18.02
CA ALA A 20 -14.51 -21.52 -18.76
C ALA A 20 -15.81 -20.95 -19.38
N LEU A 21 -16.46 -19.97 -18.74
CA LEU A 21 -17.65 -19.31 -19.29
C LEU A 21 -17.31 -18.38 -20.48
N ILE A 22 -16.15 -17.73 -20.46
CA ILE A 22 -15.63 -16.92 -21.58
C ILE A 22 -15.47 -17.75 -22.86
N LEU A 23 -15.14 -19.04 -22.73
CA LEU A 23 -15.03 -19.98 -23.86
C LEU A 23 -16.38 -20.50 -24.37
N VAL A 24 -17.40 -20.59 -23.51
CA VAL A 24 -18.74 -21.08 -23.90
C VAL A 24 -19.54 -20.01 -24.67
N ILE A 25 -19.33 -18.72 -24.36
CA ILE A 25 -20.00 -17.60 -25.06
C ILE A 25 -19.41 -17.38 -26.48
N LEU A 26 -18.22 -17.88 -26.77
CA LEU A 26 -17.62 -17.87 -28.11
C LEU A 26 -18.31 -18.84 -29.11
N GLY A 27 -19.24 -19.69 -28.66
CA GLY A 27 -19.76 -20.83 -29.44
C GLY A 27 -21.19 -20.77 -29.97
N THR A 28 -22.05 -19.82 -29.59
CA THR A 28 -23.48 -19.86 -29.98
C THR A 28 -24.06 -18.52 -30.39
N SER A 29 -23.47 -17.87 -31.39
CA SER A 29 -24.21 -16.91 -32.20
C SER A 29 -25.00 -17.64 -33.29
N PHE A 30 -26.24 -18.05 -33.00
CA PHE A 30 -27.28 -18.21 -34.04
C PHE A 30 -28.71 -18.23 -33.44
N LEU A 31 -29.54 -17.35 -34.02
CA LEU A 31 -31.01 -17.37 -34.16
C LEU A 31 -31.90 -16.45 -33.27
N ILE A 32 -32.39 -15.40 -33.97
CA ILE A 32 -33.77 -14.86 -34.05
C ILE A 32 -34.31 -13.99 -32.89
N GLY A 33 -34.23 -12.67 -33.10
CA GLY A 33 -35.39 -11.81 -33.37
C GLY A 33 -36.46 -11.62 -32.28
N CYS A 34 -36.40 -10.49 -31.58
CA CYS A 34 -37.54 -9.62 -31.35
C CYS A 34 -37.03 -8.22 -30.96
N GLU A 35 -37.30 -7.21 -31.79
CA GLU A 35 -36.86 -5.82 -31.58
C GLU A 35 -37.86 -5.11 -30.64
N ALA A 36 -37.73 -5.37 -29.35
CA ALA A 36 -38.23 -4.43 -28.34
C ALA A 36 -37.35 -3.18 -28.40
N LYS A 37 -37.93 -1.98 -28.40
CA LYS A 37 -37.17 -0.71 -28.26
C LYS A 37 -36.35 -0.77 -26.97
N LYS A 38 -35.09 -1.18 -27.08
CA LYS A 38 -34.15 -1.30 -25.98
C LYS A 38 -33.87 0.11 -25.47
N GLU A 39 -34.04 0.31 -24.17
CA GLU A 39 -33.62 1.54 -23.51
C GLU A 39 -32.13 1.77 -23.80
N LYS A 40 -31.75 3.00 -24.18
CA LYS A 40 -30.36 3.31 -24.54
C LYS A 40 -29.47 3.14 -23.30
N THR A 41 -28.52 2.23 -23.38
CA THR A 41 -27.52 1.98 -22.34
C THR A 41 -26.61 3.21 -22.13
N LEU A 42 -25.88 3.28 -21.02
CA LEU A 42 -24.88 4.34 -20.79
C LEU A 42 -23.86 4.40 -21.94
N ALA A 43 -23.38 3.23 -22.38
CA ALA A 43 -22.49 3.12 -23.53
C ALA A 43 -23.13 3.67 -24.82
N ASP A 44 -24.43 3.44 -25.05
CA ASP A 44 -25.15 4.00 -26.21
C ASP A 44 -25.21 5.53 -26.16
N LYS A 45 -25.44 6.10 -24.97
CA LYS A 45 -25.50 7.55 -24.76
C LYS A 45 -24.14 8.19 -25.00
N LEU A 46 -23.11 7.70 -24.31
CA LEU A 46 -21.74 8.21 -24.41
C LEU A 46 -21.20 8.08 -25.84
N TYR A 47 -21.33 6.92 -26.49
CA TYR A 47 -20.80 6.70 -27.83
C TYR A 47 -21.45 7.58 -28.90
N SER A 48 -22.70 8.04 -28.68
CA SER A 48 -23.38 8.96 -29.61
C SER A 48 -22.72 10.35 -29.69
N TYR A 49 -21.88 10.66 -28.71
CA TYR A 49 -21.08 11.89 -28.66
C TYR A 49 -19.63 11.70 -29.12
N LYS A 50 -19.23 10.52 -29.62
CA LYS A 50 -17.88 10.32 -30.17
C LYS A 50 -17.55 11.42 -31.21
N THR A 51 -16.36 12.00 -31.08
CA THR A 51 -15.87 13.08 -31.93
C THR A 51 -14.39 12.92 -32.23
N LYS A 52 -13.98 13.42 -33.40
CA LYS A 52 -12.57 13.50 -33.76
C LYS A 52 -11.85 14.65 -33.05
N TYR A 53 -12.58 15.68 -32.62
CA TYR A 53 -12.03 16.97 -32.22
C TYR A 53 -12.51 17.38 -30.83
N VAL A 54 -11.57 17.68 -29.93
CA VAL A 54 -11.84 18.23 -28.59
C VAL A 54 -12.52 19.61 -28.67
N GLY A 55 -12.32 20.35 -29.75
CA GLY A 55 -12.97 21.64 -30.01
C GLY A 55 -14.47 21.54 -30.34
N ASP A 56 -15.03 20.32 -30.45
CA ASP A 56 -16.47 20.13 -30.59
C ASP A 56 -17.15 20.24 -29.22
N ASN A 57 -17.35 21.48 -28.76
CA ASN A 57 -17.90 21.77 -27.44
C ASN A 57 -19.22 21.05 -27.16
N SER A 58 -20.08 20.89 -28.17
CA SER A 58 -21.36 20.20 -28.02
C SER A 58 -21.19 18.70 -27.81
N LYS A 59 -20.27 18.07 -28.55
CA LYS A 59 -19.97 16.64 -28.39
C LYS A 59 -19.23 16.36 -27.09
N VAL A 60 -18.16 17.11 -26.81
CA VAL A 60 -17.37 16.94 -25.57
C VAL A 60 -18.23 17.20 -24.33
N GLY A 61 -19.01 18.28 -24.32
CA GLY A 61 -19.94 18.56 -23.22
C GLY A 61 -20.99 17.47 -23.04
N GLY A 62 -21.46 16.87 -24.13
CA GLY A 62 -22.37 15.73 -24.09
C GLY A 62 -21.75 14.46 -23.52
N ILE A 63 -20.44 14.24 -23.70
CA ILE A 63 -19.71 13.15 -23.03
C ILE A 63 -19.66 13.44 -21.53
N VAL A 64 -19.09 14.59 -21.17
CA VAL A 64 -18.85 15.00 -19.76
C VAL A 64 -20.14 14.99 -18.95
N SER A 65 -21.25 15.49 -19.50
CA SER A 65 -22.55 15.52 -18.80
C SER A 65 -23.18 14.13 -18.58
N ASN A 66 -22.68 13.09 -19.24
CA ASN A 66 -23.15 11.72 -19.10
C ASN A 66 -22.15 10.82 -18.38
N LEU A 67 -20.99 11.34 -17.95
CA LEU A 67 -20.07 10.61 -17.09
C LEU A 67 -20.64 10.51 -15.67
N GLU A 68 -20.38 9.39 -15.03
CA GLU A 68 -20.72 9.11 -13.64
C GLU A 68 -19.46 9.35 -12.81
N PHE A 69 -19.12 10.63 -12.59
CA PHE A 69 -17.99 11.04 -11.76
C PHE A 69 -18.13 10.53 -10.31
N PRO A 70 -17.02 10.42 -9.55
CA PRO A 70 -17.07 10.03 -8.14
C PRO A 70 -18.02 10.95 -7.36
N LYS A 71 -18.83 10.36 -6.48
CA LYS A 71 -19.94 11.07 -5.79
C LYS A 71 -19.45 12.07 -4.75
N GLU A 72 -18.21 11.89 -4.33
CA GLU A 72 -17.45 12.70 -3.40
C GLU A 72 -17.19 14.10 -3.97
N TYR A 73 -17.25 14.26 -5.30
CA TYR A 73 -16.97 15.52 -5.99
C TYR A 73 -18.19 16.04 -6.78
N GLY A 74 -18.55 17.30 -6.58
CA GLY A 74 -19.60 17.97 -7.34
C GLY A 74 -19.07 18.52 -8.66
N TYR A 75 -19.39 17.89 -9.80
CA TYR A 75 -18.99 18.45 -11.10
C TYR A 75 -19.54 19.87 -11.31
N LYS A 76 -18.64 20.81 -11.62
CA LYS A 76 -18.93 22.23 -11.76
C LYS A 76 -18.91 22.70 -13.20
N SER A 77 -17.78 22.53 -13.88
CA SER A 77 -17.60 23.04 -15.24
C SER A 77 -16.45 22.37 -15.99
N MET A 78 -16.32 22.68 -17.29
CA MET A 78 -15.20 22.24 -18.11
C MET A 78 -14.63 23.40 -18.95
N GLU A 79 -13.34 23.37 -19.19
CA GLU A 79 -12.64 24.24 -20.15
C GLU A 79 -12.02 23.40 -21.27
N ILE A 80 -12.22 23.83 -22.52
CA ILE A 80 -11.64 23.18 -23.71
C ILE A 80 -10.39 23.93 -24.16
N LEU A 81 -9.26 23.24 -24.17
CA LEU A 81 -7.96 23.76 -24.57
C LEU A 81 -7.62 23.26 -25.99
N SER A 82 -8.21 23.92 -27.01
CA SER A 82 -8.11 23.49 -28.43
C SER A 82 -7.40 24.48 -29.35
N LYS A 83 -6.74 25.51 -28.80
CA LYS A 83 -6.09 26.57 -29.59
C LYS A 83 -4.79 26.12 -30.24
N GLU A 84 -3.95 25.38 -29.50
CA GLU A 84 -2.65 24.89 -29.93
C GLU A 84 -2.41 23.49 -29.32
N GLU A 85 -1.58 22.68 -29.98
CA GLU A 85 -1.19 21.36 -29.48
C GLU A 85 -0.16 21.47 -28.33
N PRO A 86 -0.19 20.58 -27.32
CA PRO A 86 -1.17 19.49 -27.14
C PRO A 86 -2.57 20.00 -26.75
N TYR A 87 -3.61 19.32 -27.23
CA TYR A 87 -4.99 19.68 -26.94
C TYR A 87 -5.50 19.06 -25.64
N GLY A 88 -6.25 19.80 -24.84
CA GLY A 88 -6.64 19.34 -23.50
C GLY A 88 -8.04 19.69 -23.03
N LEU A 89 -8.40 19.15 -21.89
CA LEU A 89 -9.58 19.50 -21.10
C LEU A 89 -9.19 19.84 -19.67
N LYS A 90 -9.81 20.86 -19.09
CA LYS A 90 -9.85 21.03 -17.64
C LYS A 90 -11.24 20.70 -17.14
N LEU A 91 -11.33 19.91 -16.08
CA LEU A 91 -12.58 19.57 -15.42
C LEU A 91 -12.54 20.12 -13.99
N TYR A 92 -13.55 20.89 -13.64
CA TYR A 92 -13.68 21.59 -12.37
C TYR A 92 -14.73 20.90 -11.50
N PHE A 93 -14.39 20.70 -10.23
CA PHE A 93 -15.23 20.06 -9.24
C PHE A 93 -15.28 20.88 -7.94
N ASP A 94 -16.39 20.84 -7.23
CA ASP A 94 -16.46 21.27 -5.83
C ASP A 94 -16.13 20.05 -4.92
N GLY A 95 -15.25 20.20 -3.92
CA GLY A 95 -14.84 19.10 -3.04
C GLY A 95 -13.75 19.46 -2.01
N ASN A 96 -13.28 18.46 -1.25
CA ASN A 96 -12.13 18.56 -0.33
C ASN A 96 -10.86 18.06 -1.03
N THR A 97 -9.80 18.86 -1.04
CA THR A 97 -8.55 18.49 -1.71
C THR A 97 -7.73 17.45 -0.97
N ASN A 98 -7.86 17.34 0.35
CA ASN A 98 -7.08 16.39 1.15
C ASN A 98 -7.49 14.92 0.91
N GLU A 99 -8.67 14.70 0.31
CA GLU A 99 -9.22 13.39 -0.01
C GLU A 99 -9.10 13.04 -1.51
N ALA A 100 -8.58 13.96 -2.33
CA ALA A 100 -8.61 13.82 -3.78
C ALA A 100 -7.43 13.01 -4.34
N ASP A 101 -7.69 11.77 -4.77
CA ASP A 101 -6.74 10.97 -5.54
C ASP A 101 -7.03 11.11 -7.04
N ILE A 102 -6.02 11.50 -7.82
CA ILE A 102 -6.09 11.56 -9.29
C ILE A 102 -6.50 10.21 -9.91
N ASP A 103 -6.28 9.10 -9.20
CA ASP A 103 -6.67 7.77 -9.63
C ASP A 103 -8.18 7.56 -9.72
N ASP A 104 -8.97 8.31 -8.95
CA ASP A 104 -10.44 8.25 -8.99
C ASP A 104 -10.98 8.62 -10.38
N PHE A 105 -10.23 9.42 -11.12
CA PHE A 105 -10.62 9.94 -12.43
C PHE A 105 -10.07 9.15 -13.62
N LYS A 106 -9.30 8.08 -13.38
CA LYS A 106 -8.67 7.28 -14.45
C LYS A 106 -9.69 6.62 -15.38
N TYR A 107 -10.85 6.19 -14.86
CA TYR A 107 -11.89 5.55 -15.65
C TYR A 107 -12.65 6.55 -16.54
N ASP A 108 -13.01 7.72 -15.98
CA ASP A 108 -13.60 8.82 -16.74
C ASP A 108 -12.65 9.29 -17.85
N SER A 109 -11.36 9.39 -17.54
CA SER A 109 -10.32 9.69 -18.51
C SER A 109 -10.25 8.64 -19.62
N ALA A 110 -10.33 7.35 -19.30
CA ALA A 110 -10.35 6.28 -20.32
C ALA A 110 -11.56 6.38 -21.26
N ILE A 111 -12.72 6.77 -20.75
CA ILE A 111 -13.91 7.03 -21.57
C ILE A 111 -13.68 8.25 -22.47
N LEU A 112 -13.21 9.38 -21.92
CA LEU A 112 -12.95 10.61 -22.67
C LEU A 112 -11.93 10.40 -23.79
N PHE A 113 -10.78 9.78 -23.48
CA PHE A 113 -9.76 9.46 -24.47
C PHE A 113 -10.25 8.48 -25.55
N SER A 114 -11.18 7.58 -25.23
CA SER A 114 -11.78 6.67 -26.21
C SER A 114 -12.76 7.37 -27.16
N LEU A 115 -13.42 8.44 -26.70
CA LEU A 115 -14.48 9.12 -27.44
C LEU A 115 -14.03 10.41 -28.13
N VAL A 116 -12.91 11.01 -27.72
CA VAL A 116 -12.34 12.23 -28.31
C VAL A 116 -10.97 11.90 -28.91
N ASP A 117 -10.89 11.76 -30.23
CA ASP A 117 -9.72 11.14 -30.87
C ASP A 117 -8.43 11.97 -30.73
N ASN A 118 -8.52 13.32 -30.77
CA ASN A 118 -7.36 14.21 -30.68
C ASN A 118 -7.13 14.83 -29.28
N LEU A 119 -7.74 14.29 -28.23
CA LEU A 119 -7.50 14.75 -26.86
C LEU A 119 -6.15 14.21 -26.35
N ASP A 120 -5.27 15.07 -25.84
CA ASP A 120 -3.93 14.67 -25.40
C ASP A 120 -3.81 14.56 -23.87
N TYR A 121 -4.49 15.45 -23.12
CA TYR A 121 -4.48 15.45 -21.66
C TYR A 121 -5.79 15.96 -21.03
N ILE A 122 -6.02 15.58 -19.78
CA ILE A 122 -7.14 16.05 -18.95
C ILE A 122 -6.56 16.48 -17.60
N THR A 123 -6.86 17.69 -17.17
CA THR A 123 -6.46 18.25 -15.88
C THR A 123 -7.68 18.34 -14.96
N TYR A 124 -7.52 17.86 -13.74
CA TYR A 124 -8.58 17.82 -12.72
C TYR A 124 -8.32 18.87 -11.65
N ILE A 125 -9.32 19.71 -11.40
CA ILE A 125 -9.25 20.85 -10.51
C ILE A 125 -10.38 20.75 -9.49
N ILE A 126 -10.04 20.77 -8.21
CA ILE A 126 -11.02 20.95 -7.13
C ILE A 126 -11.01 22.41 -6.70
N GLU A 127 -12.20 22.98 -6.56
CA GLU A 127 -12.43 24.25 -5.88
C GLU A 127 -12.83 23.97 -4.42
N GLU A 128 -11.97 24.39 -3.50
CA GLU A 128 -12.21 24.30 -2.07
C GLU A 128 -12.20 25.72 -1.49
N ASN A 129 -13.30 26.13 -0.85
CA ASN A 129 -13.45 27.47 -0.27
C ASN A 129 -13.20 28.64 -1.26
N GLY A 130 -13.41 28.41 -2.56
CA GLY A 130 -13.19 29.39 -3.63
C GLY A 130 -11.76 29.45 -4.16
N GLU A 131 -10.87 28.56 -3.71
CA GLU A 131 -9.53 28.39 -4.27
C GLU A 131 -9.48 27.17 -5.20
N GLU A 132 -9.01 27.37 -6.43
CA GLU A 132 -8.82 26.30 -7.41
C GLU A 132 -7.46 25.61 -7.19
N MET A 133 -7.50 24.31 -6.94
CA MET A 133 -6.32 23.47 -6.75
C MET A 133 -6.29 22.35 -7.81
N GLU A 134 -5.18 22.28 -8.55
CA GLU A 134 -4.93 21.19 -9.49
C GLU A 134 -4.51 19.94 -8.73
N ILE A 135 -5.33 18.88 -8.80
CA ILE A 135 -5.03 17.58 -8.18
C ILE A 135 -4.07 16.79 -9.07
N GLY A 136 -4.19 16.96 -10.38
CA GLY A 136 -3.28 16.34 -11.32
C GLY A 136 -3.75 16.39 -12.77
N THR A 137 -2.84 15.96 -13.64
CA THR A 137 -3.07 15.88 -15.08
C THR A 137 -2.83 14.45 -15.56
N LEU A 138 -3.82 13.87 -16.23
CA LEU A 138 -3.76 12.55 -16.85
C LEU A 138 -3.55 12.70 -18.36
N THR A 139 -2.49 12.09 -18.88
CA THR A 139 -2.22 12.07 -20.33
C THR A 139 -2.79 10.82 -20.98
N ARG A 140 -3.02 10.88 -22.30
CA ARG A 140 -3.44 9.71 -23.08
C ARG A 140 -2.49 8.53 -22.91
N ASP A 141 -1.18 8.78 -22.85
CA ASP A 141 -0.17 7.73 -22.67
C ASP A 141 -0.28 7.05 -21.30
N ASN A 142 -0.56 7.81 -20.23
CA ASN A 142 -0.79 7.24 -18.90
C ASN A 142 -1.98 6.27 -18.91
N ILE A 143 -3.07 6.67 -19.56
CA ILE A 143 -4.30 5.89 -19.60
C ILE A 143 -4.20 4.72 -20.58
N ASP A 144 -3.56 4.90 -21.75
CA ASP A 144 -3.31 3.81 -22.70
C ASP A 144 -2.46 2.71 -22.07
N SER A 145 -1.45 3.07 -21.26
CA SER A 145 -0.67 2.09 -20.49
C SER A 145 -1.56 1.28 -19.55
N MET A 146 -2.46 1.95 -18.83
CA MET A 146 -3.42 1.31 -17.92
C MET A 146 -4.40 0.40 -18.68
N THR A 147 -5.09 0.90 -19.70
CA THR A 147 -6.09 0.12 -20.44
C THR A 147 -5.45 -1.03 -21.22
N THR A 148 -4.21 -0.87 -21.70
CA THR A 148 -3.47 -1.98 -22.33
C THR A 148 -3.15 -3.07 -21.32
N SER A 149 -2.71 -2.70 -20.11
CA SER A 149 -2.43 -3.68 -19.06
C SER A 149 -3.67 -4.45 -18.60
N ILE A 150 -4.84 -3.83 -18.65
CA ILE A 150 -6.08 -4.38 -18.09
C ILE A 150 -6.93 -5.08 -19.15
N LEU A 151 -7.13 -4.43 -20.30
CA LEU A 151 -8.03 -4.85 -21.37
C LEU A 151 -7.29 -5.28 -22.65
N GLY A 152 -5.96 -5.15 -22.68
CA GLY A 152 -5.16 -5.47 -23.87
C GLY A 152 -5.35 -4.50 -25.04
N MET A 153 -5.97 -3.33 -24.80
CA MET A 153 -6.29 -2.35 -25.85
C MET A 153 -6.01 -0.92 -25.38
N LYS A 154 -5.56 -0.07 -26.30
CA LYS A 154 -5.48 1.38 -26.10
C LYS A 154 -6.86 2.03 -26.14
N THR A 155 -6.98 3.24 -25.59
CA THR A 155 -8.23 4.03 -25.64
C THR A 155 -8.72 4.27 -27.08
N SER A 156 -7.80 4.53 -28.01
CA SER A 156 -8.12 4.68 -29.44
C SER A 156 -8.73 3.40 -30.05
N GLU A 157 -8.26 2.22 -29.65
CA GLU A 157 -8.80 0.94 -30.09
C GLU A 157 -10.16 0.66 -29.44
N LEU A 158 -10.31 0.96 -28.14
CA LEU A 158 -11.56 0.85 -27.41
C LEU A 158 -12.65 1.73 -28.03
N GLY A 159 -12.28 2.96 -28.42
CA GLY A 159 -13.14 3.92 -29.10
C GLY A 159 -13.46 3.62 -30.57
N SER A 160 -12.72 2.71 -31.22
CA SER A 160 -12.82 2.46 -32.66
C SER A 160 -14.15 1.86 -33.11
N SER A 161 -14.89 1.24 -32.20
CA SER A 161 -16.21 0.69 -32.48
C SER A 161 -17.10 0.72 -31.24
N LYS A 162 -18.40 0.85 -31.46
CA LYS A 162 -19.39 0.84 -30.38
C LYS A 162 -19.27 -0.40 -29.50
N ASN A 163 -19.05 -1.57 -30.10
CA ASN A 163 -18.93 -2.83 -29.37
C ASN A 163 -17.71 -2.85 -28.42
N LYS A 164 -16.55 -2.39 -28.90
CA LYS A 164 -15.34 -2.30 -28.05
C LYS A 164 -15.51 -1.26 -26.94
N PHE A 165 -16.17 -0.14 -27.24
CA PHE A 165 -16.45 0.89 -26.25
C PHE A 165 -17.45 0.41 -25.20
N THR A 166 -18.48 -0.34 -25.59
CA THR A 166 -19.42 -0.99 -24.65
C THR A 166 -18.69 -1.90 -23.67
N LYS A 167 -17.69 -2.68 -24.13
CA LYS A 167 -16.87 -3.51 -23.24
C LYS A 167 -16.10 -2.70 -22.19
N LEU A 168 -15.57 -1.53 -22.55
CA LEU A 168 -14.91 -0.64 -21.59
C LEU A 168 -15.89 -0.19 -20.49
N VAL A 169 -17.09 0.26 -20.90
CA VAL A 169 -18.11 0.74 -19.97
C VAL A 169 -18.66 -0.39 -19.09
N GLU A 170 -18.88 -1.59 -19.64
CA GLU A 170 -19.33 -2.76 -18.88
C GLU A 170 -18.27 -3.22 -17.86
N PHE A 171 -17.01 -3.30 -18.27
CA PHE A 171 -15.89 -3.64 -17.39
C PHE A 171 -15.78 -2.68 -16.19
N TYR A 172 -15.93 -1.37 -16.45
CA TYR A 172 -15.93 -0.37 -15.39
C TYR A 172 -17.07 -0.59 -14.37
N LYS A 173 -18.28 -0.86 -14.87
CA LYS A 173 -19.44 -1.14 -14.00
C LYS A 173 -19.26 -2.39 -13.14
N GLU A 174 -18.60 -3.42 -13.68
CA GLU A 174 -18.28 -4.63 -12.92
C GLU A 174 -17.30 -4.32 -11.78
N ILE A 175 -16.22 -3.59 -12.03
CA ILE A 175 -15.28 -3.17 -10.98
C ILE A 175 -15.97 -2.33 -9.90
N GLU A 176 -16.76 -1.35 -10.30
CA GLU A 176 -17.48 -0.48 -9.35
C GLU A 176 -18.45 -1.29 -8.48
N SER A 177 -19.06 -2.34 -9.03
CA SER A 177 -19.93 -3.25 -8.28
C SER A 177 -19.16 -4.15 -7.30
N GLU A 178 -18.00 -4.67 -7.68
CA GLU A 178 -17.15 -5.50 -6.81
C GLU A 178 -16.60 -4.70 -5.62
N ILE A 179 -16.17 -3.46 -5.86
CA ILE A 179 -15.69 -2.56 -4.80
C ILE A 179 -16.81 -2.23 -3.81
N LYS A 180 -18.03 -2.00 -4.29
CA LYS A 180 -19.19 -1.74 -3.43
C LYS A 180 -19.59 -2.97 -2.61
N GLU A 181 -19.54 -4.17 -3.21
CA GLU A 181 -19.84 -5.42 -2.52
C GLU A 181 -18.84 -5.70 -1.38
N ASP A 182 -17.53 -5.51 -1.61
CA ASP A 182 -16.49 -5.73 -0.58
C ASP A 182 -16.58 -4.73 0.60
N LYS A 183 -16.97 -3.47 0.32
CA LYS A 183 -17.26 -2.46 1.36
C LYS A 183 -18.50 -2.82 2.19
N ASP A 184 -19.57 -3.30 1.55
CA ASP A 184 -20.80 -3.72 2.23
C ASP A 184 -20.56 -4.96 3.11
N ASP A 185 -19.82 -5.96 2.60
CA ASP A 185 -19.41 -7.14 3.35
C ASP A 185 -18.60 -6.77 4.60
N THR A 186 -17.64 -5.84 4.47
CA THR A 186 -16.82 -5.37 5.59
C THR A 186 -17.67 -4.69 6.66
N SER A 187 -18.54 -3.77 6.25
CA SER A 187 -19.43 -3.04 7.17
C SER A 187 -20.36 -4.00 7.92
N GLN A 188 -20.92 -4.99 7.23
CA GLN A 188 -21.79 -6.01 7.83
C GLN A 188 -21.05 -6.88 8.84
N ILE A 189 -19.82 -7.30 8.55
CA ILE A 189 -18.98 -8.07 9.47
C ILE A 189 -18.71 -7.25 10.74
N ILE A 190 -18.33 -5.98 10.59
CA ILE A 190 -18.00 -5.12 11.73
C ILE A 190 -19.24 -4.89 12.59
N GLU A 191 -20.36 -4.48 11.98
CA GLU A 191 -21.61 -4.22 12.69
C GLU A 191 -22.15 -5.46 13.39
N TYR A 192 -22.12 -6.63 12.75
CA TYR A 192 -22.51 -7.88 13.40
C TYR A 192 -21.68 -8.15 14.66
N ASN A 193 -20.35 -8.08 14.55
CA ASN A 193 -19.44 -8.35 15.66
C ASN A 193 -19.57 -7.31 16.78
N LEU A 194 -19.67 -6.01 16.43
CA LEU A 194 -19.90 -4.94 17.41
C LEU A 194 -21.20 -5.14 18.19
N ASN A 195 -22.29 -5.52 17.51
CA ASN A 195 -23.58 -5.79 18.16
C ASN A 195 -23.50 -6.98 19.12
N VAL A 196 -22.79 -8.05 18.74
CA VAL A 196 -22.54 -9.20 19.62
C VAL A 196 -21.74 -8.80 20.85
N LEU A 197 -20.67 -8.02 20.67
CA LEU A 197 -19.85 -7.51 21.77
C LEU A 197 -20.65 -6.60 22.70
N ALA A 198 -21.39 -5.63 22.15
CA ALA A 198 -22.21 -4.71 22.93
C ALA A 198 -23.25 -5.47 23.77
N LYS A 199 -23.94 -6.46 23.17
CA LYS A 199 -24.95 -7.27 23.87
C LYS A 199 -24.35 -8.14 24.99
N LYS A 200 -23.24 -8.82 24.72
CA LYS A 200 -22.61 -9.72 25.70
C LYS A 200 -22.05 -8.98 26.91
N ASN A 201 -21.62 -7.72 26.73
CA ASN A 201 -20.94 -6.95 27.75
C ASN A 201 -21.80 -5.82 28.34
N SER A 202 -23.05 -5.64 27.88
CA SER A 202 -24.03 -4.74 28.51
C SER A 202 -24.68 -5.33 29.77
N GLU A 203 -24.73 -6.66 29.89
CA GLU A 203 -25.44 -7.37 30.97
C GLU A 203 -24.52 -7.89 32.10
N ALA A 204 -23.20 -7.88 31.88
CA ALA A 204 -22.21 -8.40 32.82
C ALA A 204 -21.15 -7.32 33.13
N ASP A 205 -20.69 -7.24 34.39
CA ASP A 205 -19.53 -6.44 34.84
C ASP A 205 -18.20 -6.80 34.14
N SER A 206 -18.23 -7.59 33.07
CA SER A 206 -17.09 -8.02 32.29
C SER A 206 -16.67 -6.94 31.28
N LYS A 207 -15.72 -6.09 31.67
CA LYS A 207 -14.95 -5.23 30.75
C LYS A 207 -13.98 -5.99 29.84
N ASN A 208 -14.19 -7.30 29.60
CA ASN A 208 -13.24 -8.14 28.88
C ASN A 208 -13.69 -8.49 27.45
N TYR A 209 -14.21 -7.52 26.70
CA TYR A 209 -14.53 -7.71 25.28
C TYR A 209 -13.29 -7.95 24.43
N LYS A 210 -12.11 -7.45 24.84
CA LYS A 210 -10.85 -7.63 24.10
C LYS A 210 -10.42 -9.09 23.94
N ASN A 211 -10.83 -9.97 24.86
CA ASN A 211 -10.52 -11.40 24.79
C ASN A 211 -11.58 -12.21 24.00
N GLN A 212 -12.58 -11.56 23.42
CA GLN A 212 -13.63 -12.22 22.66
C GLN A 212 -13.25 -12.32 21.18
N ASN A 213 -13.68 -13.41 20.54
CA ASN A 213 -13.35 -13.66 19.13
C ASN A 213 -13.82 -12.53 18.23
N GLU A 214 -15.00 -11.97 18.50
CA GLU A 214 -15.62 -10.90 17.73
C GLU A 214 -14.75 -9.62 17.71
N TYR A 215 -14.04 -9.33 18.81
CA TYR A 215 -13.10 -8.21 18.86
C TYR A 215 -11.88 -8.51 17.96
N GLY A 216 -11.29 -9.70 18.10
CA GLY A 216 -10.17 -10.11 17.27
C GLY A 216 -10.52 -10.24 15.78
N ASP A 217 -11.75 -10.59 15.44
CA ASP A 217 -12.21 -10.70 14.06
C ASP A 217 -12.33 -9.33 13.39
N ILE A 218 -12.71 -8.28 14.13
CA ILE A 218 -12.66 -6.90 13.62
C ILE A 218 -11.21 -6.42 13.49
N VAL A 219 -10.35 -6.64 14.51
CA VAL A 219 -8.94 -6.21 14.47
C VAL A 219 -8.18 -6.82 13.28
N LYS A 220 -8.47 -8.09 12.93
CA LYS A 220 -7.88 -8.77 11.76
C LYS A 220 -8.20 -8.12 10.41
N LEU A 221 -9.24 -7.28 10.32
CA LEU A 221 -9.56 -6.54 9.10
C LEU A 221 -8.51 -5.46 8.80
N GLY A 222 -7.70 -5.06 9.79
CA GLY A 222 -6.61 -4.11 9.61
C GLY A 222 -7.09 -2.76 9.10
N GLU A 223 -6.37 -2.19 8.13
CA GLU A 223 -6.64 -0.85 7.58
C GLU A 223 -8.07 -0.69 7.05
N VAL A 224 -8.63 -1.69 6.36
CA VAL A 224 -10.00 -1.61 5.84
C VAL A 224 -11.03 -1.52 6.97
N GLY A 225 -10.79 -2.22 8.09
CA GLY A 225 -11.65 -2.11 9.27
C GLY A 225 -11.48 -0.77 10.00
N LEU A 226 -10.26 -0.24 10.02
CA LEU A 226 -9.97 1.07 10.58
C LEU A 226 -10.66 2.19 9.78
N GLU A 227 -10.56 2.17 8.45
CA GLU A 227 -11.25 3.12 7.55
C GLU A 227 -12.75 3.18 7.85
N TYR A 228 -13.41 2.00 7.93
CA TYR A 228 -14.82 1.94 8.28
C TYR A 228 -15.10 2.57 9.66
N ILE A 229 -14.35 2.18 10.70
CA ILE A 229 -14.58 2.68 12.06
C ILE A 229 -14.38 4.20 12.12
N LEU A 230 -13.31 4.74 11.51
CA LEU A 230 -13.04 6.17 11.50
C LEU A 230 -14.13 6.93 10.73
N SER A 231 -14.65 6.38 9.62
CA SER A 231 -15.76 6.99 8.89
C SER A 231 -17.05 7.06 9.74
N GLU A 232 -17.31 6.10 10.62
CA GLU A 232 -18.46 6.17 11.53
C GLU A 232 -18.29 7.27 12.58
N PHE A 233 -17.06 7.51 13.05
CA PHE A 233 -16.76 8.65 13.92
C PHE A 233 -16.94 9.98 13.18
N GLU A 234 -16.41 10.08 11.96
CA GLU A 234 -16.49 11.26 11.10
C GLU A 234 -17.94 11.67 10.81
N ASN A 235 -18.76 10.68 10.45
CA ASN A 235 -20.18 10.86 10.17
C ASN A 235 -21.02 11.16 11.42
N GLY A 236 -20.43 11.14 12.62
CA GLY A 236 -21.12 11.39 13.88
C GLY A 236 -22.05 10.25 14.32
N ASN A 237 -21.86 9.04 13.78
CA ASN A 237 -22.66 7.86 14.10
C ASN A 237 -22.23 7.22 15.44
N VAL A 238 -21.02 7.51 15.91
CA VAL A 238 -20.48 6.96 17.16
C VAL A 238 -20.85 7.81 18.37
N GLN A 239 -21.34 7.16 19.43
CA GLN A 239 -21.68 7.78 20.70
C GLN A 239 -20.68 7.42 21.81
N ASP A 240 -20.69 8.18 22.90
CA ASP A 240 -19.89 7.91 24.11
C ASP A 240 -20.51 6.79 24.97
N ASP A 241 -20.77 5.64 24.35
CA ASP A 241 -21.34 4.44 24.96
C ASP A 241 -20.37 3.25 24.86
N LEU A 242 -20.84 2.05 25.24
CA LEU A 242 -20.02 0.83 25.17
C LEU A 242 -19.61 0.49 23.74
N LYS A 243 -20.50 0.70 22.75
CA LYS A 243 -20.19 0.39 21.35
C LYS A 243 -19.11 1.34 20.84
N GLY A 244 -19.23 2.64 21.12
CA GLY A 244 -18.20 3.62 20.79
C GLY A 244 -16.87 3.37 21.51
N GLN A 245 -16.92 2.91 22.77
CA GLN A 245 -15.71 2.53 23.51
C GLN A 245 -15.00 1.31 22.88
N ILE A 246 -15.76 0.32 22.40
CA ILE A 246 -15.21 -0.82 21.66
C ILE A 246 -14.59 -0.34 20.34
N MET A 247 -15.29 0.51 19.58
CA MET A 247 -14.79 1.06 18.32
C MET A 247 -13.49 1.86 18.50
N LYS A 248 -13.43 2.73 19.52
CA LYS A 248 -12.19 3.44 19.89
C LYS A 248 -11.05 2.46 20.18
N ASP A 249 -11.30 1.45 21.01
CA ASP A 249 -10.25 0.51 21.42
C ASP A 249 -9.71 -0.31 20.25
N ILE A 250 -10.59 -0.74 19.34
CA ILE A 250 -10.20 -1.43 18.10
C ILE A 250 -9.38 -0.50 17.22
N ALA A 251 -9.84 0.73 17.00
CA ALA A 251 -9.12 1.69 16.17
C ALA A 251 -7.72 1.97 16.72
N ILE A 252 -7.58 2.16 18.04
CA ILE A 252 -6.27 2.36 18.68
C ILE A 252 -5.38 1.12 18.56
N GLU A 253 -5.95 -0.08 18.65
CA GLU A 253 -5.18 -1.31 18.48
C GLU A 253 -4.66 -1.49 17.05
N ILE A 254 -5.46 -1.13 16.04
CA ILE A 254 -5.05 -1.17 14.63
C ILE A 254 -4.04 -0.05 14.33
N LEU A 255 -4.28 1.17 14.81
CA LEU A 255 -3.38 2.32 14.65
C LEU A 255 -2.02 2.05 15.30
N GLY A 256 -2.00 1.40 16.47
CA GLY A 256 -0.78 1.12 17.22
C GLY A 256 0.04 2.40 17.45
N PRO A 257 1.31 2.46 17.01
CA PRO A 257 2.12 3.67 17.13
C PRO A 257 1.59 4.88 16.36
N LYS A 258 0.72 4.71 15.37
CA LYS A 258 0.14 5.81 14.57
C LYS A 258 -0.88 6.66 15.35
N ASN A 259 -1.31 6.23 16.54
CA ASN A 259 -2.18 7.03 17.40
C ASN A 259 -1.36 8.08 18.17
N ASN A 260 -1.53 9.36 17.83
CA ASN A 260 -0.93 10.50 18.54
C ASN A 260 -1.54 10.80 19.92
N VAL A 261 -2.78 10.35 20.17
CA VAL A 261 -3.54 10.78 21.34
C VAL A 261 -2.99 10.12 22.61
N GLU A 262 -2.27 10.88 23.42
CA GLU A 262 -1.84 10.46 24.76
C GLU A 262 -3.03 10.35 25.73
N ASN A 263 -2.89 9.51 26.76
CA ASN A 263 -3.90 9.31 27.80
C ASN A 263 -5.30 8.93 27.26
N TYR A 264 -5.37 8.36 26.05
CA TYR A 264 -6.61 7.95 25.36
C TYR A 264 -7.54 7.05 26.18
N ARG A 265 -7.01 6.38 27.21
CA ARG A 265 -7.78 5.53 28.14
C ARG A 265 -8.76 6.34 29.00
N GLU A 266 -8.48 7.63 29.22
CA GLU A 266 -9.31 8.51 30.05
C GLU A 266 -10.33 9.32 29.22
N LEU A 267 -10.14 9.35 27.90
CA LEU A 267 -11.00 10.10 26.99
C LEU A 267 -12.26 9.32 26.62
N SER A 268 -13.35 10.03 26.35
CA SER A 268 -14.50 9.41 25.69
C SER A 268 -14.16 9.05 24.24
N PRO A 269 -14.90 8.15 23.58
CA PRO A 269 -14.74 7.83 22.16
C PRO A 269 -14.69 9.07 21.27
N THR A 270 -15.68 9.96 21.40
CA THR A 270 -15.78 11.16 20.55
C THR A 270 -14.67 12.18 20.84
N GLU A 271 -14.27 12.34 22.10
CA GLU A 271 -13.16 13.24 22.47
C GLU A 271 -11.80 12.70 22.02
N TRP A 272 -11.61 11.38 22.04
CA TRP A 272 -10.41 10.77 21.46
C TRP A 272 -10.33 11.05 19.96
N TYR A 273 -11.41 10.75 19.21
CA TYR A 273 -11.42 10.96 17.76
C TYR A 273 -11.18 12.42 17.38
N LYS A 274 -11.78 13.37 18.11
CA LYS A 274 -11.57 14.80 17.87
C LYS A 274 -10.10 15.25 18.03
N ARG A 275 -9.31 14.54 18.83
CA ARG A 275 -7.88 14.81 19.05
C ARG A 275 -6.98 13.96 18.18
N LEU A 276 -7.55 12.96 17.51
CA LEU A 276 -6.80 12.03 16.67
C LEU A 276 -6.26 12.81 15.47
N ASP A 277 -4.95 12.72 15.32
CA ASP A 277 -4.21 13.10 14.13
C ASP A 277 -3.28 11.92 13.86
N ILE A 278 -3.52 11.22 12.75
CA ILE A 278 -2.83 9.94 12.49
C ILE A 278 -1.39 10.26 12.11
N ILE A 279 -0.46 9.72 12.89
CA ILE A 279 0.98 9.91 12.68
C ILE A 279 1.41 9.14 11.43
N ASP A 280 2.07 9.85 10.52
CA ASP A 280 2.56 9.28 9.26
C ASP A 280 3.95 8.65 9.41
N ILE A 281 4.25 7.74 8.49
CA ILE A 281 5.58 7.13 8.39
C ILE A 281 6.45 7.97 7.47
N VAL A 282 7.65 8.29 7.93
CA VAL A 282 8.66 9.01 7.16
C VAL A 282 9.52 8.02 6.39
N LYS A 283 9.47 8.15 5.06
CA LYS A 283 10.28 7.33 4.17
C LYS A 283 11.76 7.75 4.22
N ILE A 284 12.63 6.77 4.50
CA ILE A 284 14.08 6.95 4.46
C ILE A 284 14.64 6.43 3.13
N GLU A 285 15.07 7.39 2.28
CA GLU A 285 15.55 7.09 0.92
C GLU A 285 16.91 6.37 0.93
N ASP A 286 17.87 6.83 1.76
CA ASP A 286 19.21 6.25 1.83
C ASP A 286 19.54 5.70 3.23
N ASP A 287 19.33 4.41 3.41
CA ASP A 287 19.70 3.64 4.60
C ASP A 287 21.02 2.86 4.45
N SER A 288 21.85 3.24 3.47
CA SER A 288 23.18 2.64 3.32
C SER A 288 24.11 2.99 4.48
N GLN A 289 24.94 2.03 4.89
CA GLN A 289 25.96 2.21 5.91
C GLN A 289 27.36 2.05 5.32
N VAL A 290 28.31 2.81 5.84
CA VAL A 290 29.71 2.77 5.43
C VAL A 290 30.52 2.16 6.57
N PHE A 291 31.37 1.18 6.23
CA PHE A 291 32.27 0.51 7.17
C PHE A 291 33.71 0.75 6.72
N GLU A 292 34.59 1.16 7.63
CA GLU A 292 36.01 1.36 7.34
C GLU A 292 36.76 0.04 7.25
N ASP A 293 36.39 -0.94 8.09
CA ASP A 293 36.94 -2.29 8.00
C ASP A 293 36.33 -3.03 6.80
N LYS A 294 37.21 -3.46 5.90
CA LYS A 294 36.79 -4.14 4.67
C LYS A 294 36.02 -5.44 4.92
N TYR A 295 36.24 -6.12 6.05
CA TYR A 295 35.54 -7.37 6.36
C TYR A 295 34.17 -7.09 6.95
N GLU A 296 34.02 -6.03 7.76
CA GLU A 296 32.70 -5.52 8.15
C GLU A 296 31.90 -5.11 6.91
N GLU A 297 32.50 -4.41 5.95
CA GLU A 297 31.85 -4.02 4.71
C GLU A 297 31.36 -5.26 3.91
N LEU A 298 32.17 -6.32 3.84
CA LEU A 298 31.76 -7.58 3.21
C LEU A 298 30.60 -8.25 3.97
N VAL A 299 30.63 -8.28 5.30
CA VAL A 299 29.53 -8.85 6.09
C VAL A 299 28.25 -8.03 5.91
N TYR A 300 28.34 -6.70 5.94
CA TYR A 300 27.23 -5.79 5.69
C TYR A 300 26.58 -6.07 4.33
N LYS A 301 27.37 -6.08 3.24
CA LYS A 301 26.86 -6.33 1.88
C LYS A 301 26.17 -7.69 1.74
N ALA A 302 26.58 -8.70 2.51
CA ALA A 302 25.94 -10.01 2.50
C ALA A 302 24.55 -10.05 3.17
N HIS A 303 24.27 -9.12 4.09
CA HIS A 303 23.03 -9.11 4.89
C HIS A 303 22.09 -7.94 4.56
N TYR A 304 22.62 -6.88 3.94
CA TYR A 304 21.83 -5.73 3.51
C TYR A 304 20.84 -6.12 2.39
N PRO A 305 19.59 -5.64 2.44
CA PRO A 305 18.57 -6.01 1.45
C PRO A 305 19.02 -5.69 0.02
N THR A 306 18.66 -6.55 -0.93
CA THR A 306 18.75 -6.20 -2.34
C THR A 306 17.57 -5.31 -2.72
N LYS A 307 17.68 -4.56 -3.82
CA LYS A 307 16.62 -3.68 -4.40
C LYS A 307 15.24 -4.33 -4.66
N TYR A 308 15.08 -5.62 -4.38
CA TYR A 308 13.86 -6.40 -4.60
C TYR A 308 13.15 -6.78 -3.29
N LYS A 309 13.66 -6.35 -2.13
CA LYS A 309 13.21 -6.85 -0.82
C LYS A 309 13.19 -5.78 0.29
N LYS A 310 13.09 -4.50 -0.06
CA LYS A 310 12.85 -3.43 0.92
C LYS A 310 11.35 -3.40 1.20
N GLU A 311 10.97 -3.49 2.47
CA GLU A 311 9.59 -3.23 2.88
C GLU A 311 9.34 -1.72 2.73
N GLU A 312 8.19 -1.35 2.17
CA GLU A 312 8.01 -0.01 1.57
C GLU A 312 8.14 1.14 2.58
N ASP A 313 7.88 0.88 3.86
CA ASP A 313 7.77 1.90 4.90
C ASP A 313 8.88 1.84 5.97
N SER A 314 9.75 0.82 5.94
CA SER A 314 10.84 0.64 6.92
C SER A 314 12.22 0.77 6.28
N PHE A 315 13.21 1.13 7.08
CA PHE A 315 14.61 1.19 6.68
C PHE A 315 15.46 0.20 7.46
N THR A 316 16.54 -0.28 6.85
CA THR A 316 17.42 -1.28 7.46
C THR A 316 18.57 -0.62 8.21
N ALA A 317 18.79 -1.03 9.46
CA ALA A 317 20.01 -0.78 10.20
C ALA A 317 20.69 -2.11 10.57
N ILE A 318 22.02 -2.17 10.43
CA ILE A 318 22.83 -3.34 10.72
C ILE A 318 23.96 -2.97 11.68
N ALA A 319 24.18 -3.75 12.73
CA ALA A 319 25.35 -3.70 13.58
C ALA A 319 26.14 -5.00 13.49
N LEU A 320 27.46 -4.92 13.58
CA LEU A 320 28.36 -6.04 13.29
C LEU A 320 29.41 -6.22 14.39
N ASP A 321 29.65 -7.46 14.79
CA ASP A 321 30.77 -7.81 15.66
C ASP A 321 31.59 -8.95 15.06
N VAL A 322 32.62 -8.59 14.30
CA VAL A 322 33.51 -9.55 13.63
C VAL A 322 34.40 -10.25 14.66
N LYS A 323 34.17 -11.55 14.86
CA LYS A 323 34.90 -12.39 15.83
C LYS A 323 36.19 -13.00 15.27
N GLY A 324 36.30 -13.10 13.95
CA GLY A 324 37.50 -13.61 13.28
C GLY A 324 37.37 -13.77 11.77
N ILE A 325 38.51 -13.81 11.10
CA ILE A 325 38.65 -14.02 9.66
C ILE A 325 39.56 -15.21 9.42
N TYR A 326 39.23 -16.03 8.42
CA TYR A 326 40.07 -17.15 8.00
C TYR A 326 40.15 -17.20 6.48
N GLU A 327 41.38 -17.22 5.95
CA GLU A 327 41.66 -17.31 4.51
C GLU A 327 42.45 -18.59 4.23
N LYS A 328 41.97 -19.41 3.29
CA LYS A 328 42.64 -20.61 2.80
C LYS A 328 42.21 -20.90 1.36
N ASP A 329 43.18 -21.19 0.48
CA ASP A 329 42.94 -21.59 -0.92
C ASP A 329 41.98 -20.63 -1.67
N ASN A 330 42.22 -19.32 -1.55
CA ASN A 330 41.36 -18.22 -2.06
C ASN A 330 39.95 -18.14 -1.46
N ILE A 331 39.59 -18.98 -0.50
CA ILE A 331 38.33 -18.88 0.23
C ILE A 331 38.54 -18.09 1.52
N ILE A 332 37.72 -17.07 1.73
CA ILE A 332 37.64 -16.32 2.98
C ILE A 332 36.36 -16.69 3.71
N LYS A 333 36.48 -16.97 5.01
CA LYS A 333 35.37 -17.10 5.95
C LYS A 333 35.46 -15.97 6.97
N ILE A 334 34.40 -15.20 7.11
CA ILE A 334 34.28 -14.14 8.10
C ILE A 334 33.23 -14.59 9.13
N TYR A 335 33.63 -14.68 10.39
CA TYR A 335 32.81 -15.11 11.52
C TYR A 335 32.36 -13.85 12.26
N ALA A 336 31.07 -13.55 12.26
CA ALA A 336 30.54 -12.33 12.86
C ALA A 336 29.23 -12.57 13.61
N ILE A 337 28.95 -11.73 14.61
CA ILE A 337 27.57 -11.53 15.07
C ILE A 337 26.97 -10.41 14.23
N VAL A 338 25.75 -10.62 13.74
CA VAL A 338 25.02 -9.64 12.92
C VAL A 338 23.71 -9.33 13.63
N SER A 339 23.50 -8.06 13.98
CA SER A 339 22.17 -7.53 14.31
C SER A 339 21.66 -6.81 13.08
N LYS A 340 20.51 -7.23 12.54
CA LYS A 340 19.84 -6.54 11.44
C LYS A 340 18.41 -6.24 11.85
N ASN A 341 18.02 -4.98 11.75
CA ASN A 341 16.70 -4.52 12.15
C ASN A 341 16.08 -3.68 11.03
N LEU A 342 14.78 -3.86 10.84
CA LEU A 342 13.89 -2.96 10.12
C LEU A 342 13.35 -1.95 11.12
N VAL A 343 13.50 -0.68 10.77
CA VAL A 343 13.24 0.45 11.66
C VAL A 343 12.27 1.38 10.97
N VAL A 344 11.31 1.90 11.74
CA VAL A 344 10.31 2.86 11.26
C VAL A 344 10.56 4.19 11.95
N LEU A 345 10.60 5.26 11.15
CA LEU A 345 10.56 6.65 11.62
C LEU A 345 9.15 7.19 11.39
N TYR A 346 8.57 7.75 12.43
CA TYR A 346 7.32 8.49 12.36
C TYR A 346 7.57 10.00 12.25
N ASP A 347 6.62 10.74 11.69
CA ASP A 347 6.75 12.18 11.43
C ASP A 347 6.76 13.05 12.70
N ASP A 348 6.21 12.54 13.80
CA ASP A 348 6.37 13.05 15.17
C ASP A 348 7.80 12.87 15.73
N GLY A 349 8.67 12.22 14.97
CA GLY A 349 10.07 11.95 15.30
C GLY A 349 10.31 10.66 16.08
N LYS A 350 9.27 9.87 16.38
CA LYS A 350 9.40 8.60 17.09
C LYS A 350 10.07 7.54 16.21
N VAL A 351 10.96 6.75 16.81
CA VAL A 351 11.66 5.65 16.14
C VAL A 351 11.31 4.33 16.82
N ILE A 352 10.94 3.33 16.03
CA ILE A 352 10.52 2.01 16.53
C ILE A 352 11.28 0.90 15.79
N ASP A 353 11.71 -0.10 16.55
CA ASP A 353 12.18 -1.38 16.02
C ASP A 353 10.99 -2.23 15.61
N ASP A 354 10.81 -2.44 14.31
CA ASP A 354 9.65 -3.14 13.76
C ASP A 354 9.89 -4.66 13.73
N SER A 355 11.04 -5.07 13.20
CA SER A 355 11.44 -6.47 13.19
C SER A 355 12.96 -6.60 13.01
N GLY A 356 13.52 -7.74 13.39
CA GLY A 356 14.95 -7.94 13.21
C GLY A 356 15.42 -9.32 13.64
N TYR A 357 16.73 -9.51 13.56
CA TYR A 357 17.40 -10.65 14.14
C TYR A 357 18.76 -10.24 14.69
N LEU A 358 19.20 -10.99 15.69
CA LEU A 358 20.56 -10.99 16.20
C LEU A 358 21.08 -12.42 16.15
N MET A 359 22.01 -12.71 15.23
CA MET A 359 22.52 -14.06 15.09
C MET A 359 24.00 -14.13 14.70
N PRO A 360 24.71 -15.20 15.12
CA PRO A 360 26.03 -15.49 14.58
C PRO A 360 25.92 -15.94 13.12
N THR A 361 26.87 -15.51 12.29
CA THR A 361 26.92 -15.84 10.87
C THR A 361 28.34 -16.20 10.45
N VAL A 362 28.44 -17.02 9.41
CA VAL A 362 29.68 -17.24 8.67
C VAL A 362 29.45 -16.86 7.23
N THR A 363 30.00 -15.74 6.80
CA THR A 363 29.99 -15.33 5.39
C THR A 363 31.20 -15.89 4.68
N VAL A 364 30.97 -16.53 3.54
CA VAL A 364 31.98 -17.23 2.77
C VAL A 364 32.15 -16.53 1.42
N TYR A 365 33.39 -16.17 1.10
CA TYR A 365 33.76 -15.45 -0.10
C TYR A 365 34.84 -16.19 -0.89
N GLU A 366 34.78 -16.12 -2.21
CA GLU A 366 35.90 -16.44 -3.10
C GLU A 366 36.66 -15.16 -3.43
N LYS A 367 37.98 -15.19 -3.25
CA LYS A 367 38.88 -14.11 -3.64
C LYS A 367 39.27 -14.26 -5.10
N LYS A 368 38.90 -13.30 -5.94
CA LYS A 368 39.24 -13.21 -7.37
C LYS A 368 40.07 -11.96 -7.62
N GLY A 369 41.40 -12.12 -7.50
CA GLY A 369 42.32 -10.98 -7.53
C GLY A 369 42.09 -10.08 -6.30
N ASP A 370 41.71 -8.83 -6.54
CA ASP A 370 41.38 -7.86 -5.50
C ASP A 370 39.89 -7.84 -5.14
N ALA A 371 39.04 -8.61 -5.84
CA ALA A 371 37.60 -8.69 -5.60
C ALA A 371 37.21 -9.89 -4.74
N TYR A 372 36.07 -9.77 -4.04
CA TYR A 372 35.45 -10.83 -3.25
C TYR A 372 34.06 -11.13 -3.80
N GLU A 373 33.80 -12.40 -4.13
CA GLU A 373 32.50 -12.88 -4.60
C GLU A 373 31.83 -13.71 -3.51
N LEU A 374 30.62 -13.33 -3.10
CA LEU A 374 29.88 -14.03 -2.05
C LEU A 374 29.49 -15.43 -2.54
N ILE A 375 29.93 -16.46 -1.81
CA ILE A 375 29.54 -17.85 -2.05
C ILE A 375 28.33 -18.21 -1.20
N ASP A 376 28.37 -17.92 0.10
CA ASP A 376 27.36 -18.39 1.04
C ASP A 376 27.28 -17.52 2.31
N VAL A 377 26.09 -17.52 2.93
CA VAL A 377 25.83 -16.92 4.23
C VAL A 377 25.26 -18.00 5.13
N ILE A 378 26.11 -18.56 5.99
CA ILE A 378 25.73 -19.68 6.85
C ILE A 378 25.19 -19.12 8.17
N GLN A 379 23.98 -19.55 8.54
CA GLN A 379 23.28 -19.17 9.76
C GLN A 379 23.00 -20.39 10.63
N PRO A 380 22.89 -20.24 11.97
CA PRO A 380 22.51 -21.33 12.84
C PRO A 380 21.08 -21.76 12.59
N ARG A 381 20.80 -23.04 12.88
CA ARG A 381 19.44 -23.55 13.00
C ARG A 381 18.82 -23.07 14.32
N ASP A 382 17.51 -23.18 14.46
CA ASP A 382 16.78 -22.72 15.65
C ASP A 382 16.63 -23.82 16.73
N GLY A 383 16.04 -23.43 17.87
CA GLY A 383 15.68 -24.35 18.96
C GLY A 383 16.84 -25.17 19.50
N SER A 384 16.64 -26.48 19.65
CA SER A 384 17.66 -27.40 20.16
C SER A 384 18.90 -27.53 19.25
N GLU A 385 18.78 -27.14 17.98
CA GLU A 385 19.85 -27.21 16.98
C GLU A 385 20.72 -25.95 16.94
N TYR A 386 20.39 -24.91 17.71
CA TYR A 386 21.13 -23.65 17.72
C TYR A 386 22.62 -23.82 18.07
N ALA A 387 22.93 -24.37 19.25
CA ALA A 387 24.31 -24.57 19.65
C ALA A 387 25.06 -25.64 18.79
N PRO A 388 24.45 -26.80 18.43
CA PRO A 388 25.06 -27.76 17.51
C PRO A 388 25.43 -27.17 16.15
N SER A 389 24.53 -26.40 15.54
CA SER A 389 24.76 -25.81 14.21
C SER A 389 25.87 -24.76 14.23
N ILE A 390 26.02 -23.95 15.28
CA ILE A 390 27.17 -23.02 15.40
C ILE A 390 28.51 -23.79 15.44
N ARG A 391 28.56 -24.95 16.12
CA ARG A 391 29.76 -25.79 16.13
C ARG A 391 30.05 -26.38 14.76
N GLU A 392 29.01 -26.78 14.03
CA GLU A 392 29.11 -27.28 12.66
C GLU A 392 29.62 -26.21 11.69
N MET A 393 29.07 -25.00 11.75
CA MET A 393 29.52 -23.81 10.99
C MET A 393 31.01 -23.53 11.21
N CYS A 394 31.50 -23.82 12.41
CA CYS A 394 32.87 -23.58 12.84
C CYS A 394 33.73 -24.84 12.89
N LYS A 395 33.36 -25.95 12.22
CA LYS A 395 34.09 -27.22 12.32
C LYS A 395 35.59 -27.12 12.00
N ASP A 396 35.95 -26.23 11.07
CA ASP A 396 37.34 -25.99 10.67
C ASP A 396 38.11 -25.10 11.68
N LYS A 397 37.38 -24.38 12.54
CA LYS A 397 37.89 -23.44 13.56
C LYS A 397 37.07 -23.50 14.85
N PRO A 398 37.20 -24.56 15.66
CA PRO A 398 36.33 -24.77 16.83
C PRO A 398 36.30 -23.61 17.85
N MET A 399 37.40 -22.85 17.99
CA MET A 399 37.44 -21.67 18.86
C MET A 399 36.50 -20.54 18.40
N MET A 400 36.17 -20.46 17.11
CA MET A 400 35.19 -19.49 16.62
C MET A 400 33.78 -19.80 17.12
N ALA A 401 33.44 -21.07 17.31
CA ALA A 401 32.13 -21.44 17.86
C ALA A 401 31.93 -20.83 19.27
N ILE A 402 32.97 -20.86 20.10
CA ILE A 402 32.93 -20.27 21.45
C ILE A 402 32.74 -18.76 21.37
N LYS A 403 33.46 -18.09 20.47
CA LYS A 403 33.31 -16.63 20.28
C LYS A 403 31.93 -16.25 19.74
N LEU A 404 31.37 -17.03 18.80
CA LEU A 404 30.06 -16.78 18.21
C LEU A 404 28.90 -17.09 19.18
N MET A 405 29.10 -17.99 20.15
CA MET A 405 28.13 -18.23 21.22
C MET A 405 28.17 -17.15 22.32
N ASN A 406 29.26 -16.38 22.41
CA ASN A 406 29.42 -15.34 23.41
C ASN A 406 29.13 -13.96 22.82
N ILE A 407 27.84 -13.63 22.77
CA ILE A 407 27.34 -12.36 22.22
C ILE A 407 27.37 -11.30 23.31
N ASP A 408 27.99 -10.16 23.00
CA ASP A 408 27.91 -8.95 23.83
C ASP A 408 26.67 -8.16 23.42
N HIS A 409 25.55 -8.44 24.08
CA HIS A 409 24.25 -7.85 23.75
C HIS A 409 24.22 -6.34 23.97
N GLU A 410 24.91 -5.83 24.98
CA GLU A 410 24.93 -4.40 25.28
C GLU A 410 25.68 -3.65 24.18
N LYS A 411 26.88 -4.13 23.83
CA LYS A 411 27.70 -3.53 22.77
C LYS A 411 27.00 -3.52 21.41
N ILE A 412 26.42 -4.65 20.99
CA ILE A 412 25.81 -4.74 19.65
C ILE A 412 24.53 -3.90 19.54
N ASN A 413 23.75 -3.79 20.62
CA ASN A 413 22.55 -2.96 20.65
C ASN A 413 22.91 -1.47 20.67
N GLU A 414 23.96 -1.07 21.40
CA GLU A 414 24.46 0.30 21.38
C GLU A 414 24.96 0.68 19.98
N GLU A 415 25.71 -0.20 19.32
CA GLU A 415 26.16 0.00 17.95
C GLU A 415 24.99 0.12 16.97
N LEU A 416 23.98 -0.74 17.10
CA LEU A 416 22.77 -0.66 16.27
C LEU A 416 22.05 0.68 16.46
N ARG A 417 21.87 1.13 17.70
CA ARG A 417 21.28 2.44 18.02
C ARG A 417 22.06 3.58 17.37
N ASN A 418 23.39 3.54 17.45
CA ASN A 418 24.26 4.54 16.82
C ASN A 418 24.17 4.54 15.29
N ASN A 419 24.04 3.35 14.69
CA ASN A 419 23.87 3.20 13.24
C ASN A 419 22.52 3.77 12.78
N VAL A 420 21.44 3.50 13.51
CA VAL A 420 20.12 4.12 13.27
C VAL A 420 20.23 5.65 13.31
N ILE A 421 20.80 6.22 14.37
CA ILE A 421 20.97 7.68 14.49
C ILE A 421 21.79 8.24 13.33
N THR A 422 22.83 7.53 12.89
CA THR A 422 23.68 7.97 11.77
C THR A 422 22.91 7.97 10.45
N ILE A 423 22.13 6.93 10.17
CA ILE A 423 21.24 6.85 9.00
C ILE A 423 20.24 8.02 9.01
N LEU A 424 19.58 8.24 10.15
CA LEU A 424 18.57 9.29 10.29
C LEU A 424 19.15 10.69 10.08
N LYS A 425 20.31 10.99 10.69
CA LYS A 425 21.03 12.26 10.48
C LYS A 425 21.43 12.47 9.03
N LYS A 426 21.90 11.42 8.36
CA LYS A 426 22.26 11.47 6.93
C LYS A 426 21.05 11.85 6.06
N ASN A 427 19.84 11.45 6.46
CA ASN A 427 18.59 11.79 5.78
C ASN A 427 17.93 13.08 6.32
N GLY A 428 18.63 13.87 7.15
CA GLY A 428 18.14 15.17 7.64
C GLY A 428 17.35 15.14 8.95
N HIS A 429 17.19 13.97 9.57
CA HIS A 429 16.43 13.80 10.82
C HIS A 429 17.36 13.85 12.03
N ASN A 430 17.54 15.05 12.59
CA ASN A 430 18.49 15.30 13.69
C ASN A 430 17.88 15.20 15.10
N ASN A 431 16.56 15.34 15.21
CA ASN A 431 15.84 15.41 16.48
C ASN A 431 14.80 14.28 16.54
N VAL A 432 15.28 13.06 16.78
CA VAL A 432 14.45 11.85 16.81
C VAL A 432 14.32 11.32 18.24
N ASN A 433 13.18 10.75 18.57
CA ASN A 433 12.92 10.10 19.84
C ASN A 433 13.19 8.59 19.73
N MET A 434 14.27 8.16 20.38
CA MET A 434 14.74 6.77 20.43
C MET A 434 14.33 6.06 21.74
N GLU A 435 13.35 6.54 22.49
CA GLU A 435 12.91 5.89 23.76
C GLU A 435 12.19 4.55 23.51
N GLY A 436 11.52 4.41 22.37
CA GLY A 436 10.84 3.18 21.94
C GLY A 436 11.71 2.19 21.16
N PHE A 437 13.01 2.49 21.01
CA PHE A 437 14.02 1.67 20.34
C PHE A 437 15.09 1.28 21.36
#